data_AF-A0A3M8PZP2-F1
#
_entry.id   AF-A0A3M8PZP2-F1
#
_cell.length_a   1.000
_cell.length_b   1.000
_cell.length_c   1.000
_cell.angle_alpha   90.00
_cell.angle_beta   90.00
_cell.angle_gamma   90.00
#
_symmetry.space_group_name_H-M   'P 1'
#
loop_
_entity.id
_entity.type
_entity.pdbx_description
1 polymer ?
#
loop_
_entity_poly.entity_id
_entity_poly.type
_entity_poly.pdbx_seq_one_letter_code
_entity_poly.pdbx_strand_id
1 'polypeptide(L)'
;MQPDIEIYVLSCPTTTIVRWISSVFTVIKQHQPSSLCTKVTASTGTHEFEITILEQAAGKRFTSVWFDSDQTPWENDCACAQEAFQFLQCEVRCNAQSWDESTEEDPDLWWRINDHEEGPFIWN
;
A
#
# COMPACT_ATOMS: atom_id res chain seq x y z
N MET A 1 -4.01 -6.65 17.78
CA MET A 1 -3.98 -5.36 17.07
C MET A 1 -3.45 -5.72 15.70
N GLN A 2 -4.26 -5.56 14.65
CA GLN A 2 -3.73 -5.73 13.31
C GLN A 2 -2.90 -4.48 12.99
N PRO A 3 -1.71 -4.62 12.40
CA PRO A 3 -0.89 -3.48 12.06
C PRO A 3 -1.54 -2.66 10.95
N ASP A 4 -1.13 -1.41 10.88
CA ASP A 4 -1.29 -0.56 9.71
C ASP A 4 -0.74 -1.25 8.45
N ILE A 5 -1.35 -0.98 7.29
CA ILE A 5 -0.92 -1.55 6.01
C ILE A 5 -0.13 -0.51 5.23
N GLU A 6 1.03 -0.90 4.69
CA GLU A 6 1.81 -0.09 3.77
C GLU A 6 2.24 -0.88 2.53
N ILE A 7 1.89 -0.35 1.35
CA ILE A 7 2.32 -0.87 0.06
C ILE A 7 3.06 0.19 -0.75
N TYR A 8 3.95 -0.26 -1.64
CA TYR A 8 4.78 0.57 -2.50
C TYR A 8 4.47 0.23 -3.96
N VAL A 9 3.90 1.19 -4.69
CA VAL A 9 3.51 1.00 -6.09
C VAL A 9 4.52 1.67 -7.02
N LEU A 10 5.09 0.90 -7.96
CA LEU A 10 6.10 1.40 -8.88
C LEU A 10 5.45 2.25 -9.99
N SER A 11 5.90 3.50 -10.11
CA SER A 11 5.58 4.41 -11.24
C SER A 11 4.08 4.56 -11.55
N CYS A 12 3.22 4.43 -10.53
CA CYS A 12 1.77 4.59 -10.69
C CYS A 12 1.34 6.03 -10.38
N PRO A 13 0.55 6.69 -11.25
CA PRO A 13 0.01 8.01 -10.96
C PRO A 13 -0.90 8.01 -9.72
N THR A 14 -0.76 9.02 -8.86
CA THR A 14 -1.60 9.24 -7.68
C THR A 14 -3.09 9.22 -8.01
N THR A 15 -3.49 9.75 -9.17
CA THR A 15 -4.89 9.74 -9.63
C THR A 15 -5.43 8.32 -9.87
N THR A 16 -4.59 7.39 -10.32
CA THR A 16 -4.96 5.99 -10.52
C THR A 16 -5.06 5.26 -9.18
N ILE A 17 -4.15 5.55 -8.24
CA ILE A 17 -4.20 5.02 -6.87
C ILE A 17 -5.49 5.48 -6.17
N VAL A 18 -5.85 6.76 -6.28
CA VAL A 18 -7.10 7.28 -5.70
C VAL A 18 -8.34 6.62 -6.31
N ARG A 19 -8.32 6.27 -7.60
CA ARG A 19 -9.42 5.53 -8.25
C ARG A 19 -9.55 4.11 -7.69
N TRP A 20 -8.44 3.42 -7.48
CA TRP A 20 -8.43 2.12 -6.81
C TRP A 20 -9.00 2.24 -5.39
N ILE A 21 -8.50 3.18 -4.57
CA ILE A 21 -9.03 3.45 -3.23
C ILE A 21 -10.54 3.70 -3.27
N SER A 22 -11.03 4.44 -4.26
CA SER A 22 -12.47 4.72 -4.44
C SER A 22 -13.29 3.51 -4.88
N SER A 23 -12.66 2.45 -5.39
CA SER A 23 -13.34 1.18 -5.70
C SER A 23 -13.50 0.29 -4.47
N VAL A 24 -12.67 0.47 -3.45
CA VAL A 24 -12.67 -0.31 -2.20
C VAL A 24 -13.40 0.41 -1.08
N PHE A 25 -13.22 1.73 -0.99
CA PHE A 25 -13.72 2.57 0.09
C PHE A 25 -14.57 3.73 -0.41
N THR A 26 -15.41 4.25 0.47
CA THR A 26 -16.07 5.54 0.24
C THR A 26 -15.09 6.66 0.54
N VAL A 27 -14.66 7.41 -0.48
CA VAL A 27 -13.81 8.58 -0.29
C VAL A 27 -14.65 9.77 0.20
N ILE A 28 -14.32 10.27 1.38
CA ILE A 28 -15.01 11.40 2.03
C ILE A 28 -14.33 12.72 1.66
N LYS A 29 -13.00 12.73 1.72
CA LYS A 29 -12.21 13.94 1.49
C LYS A 29 -10.87 13.58 0.89
N GLN A 30 -10.39 14.42 -0.01
CA GLN A 30 -9.02 14.40 -0.50
C GLN A 30 -8.41 15.77 -0.30
N HIS A 31 -7.16 15.81 0.18
CA HIS A 31 -6.38 17.04 0.25
C HIS A 31 -4.91 16.75 -0.02
N GLN A 32 -4.17 17.78 -0.40
CA GLN A 32 -2.77 17.67 -0.81
C GLN A 32 -1.90 18.57 0.08
N PRO A 33 -1.35 18.04 1.20
CA PRO A 33 -0.48 18.81 2.09
C PRO A 33 0.81 19.32 1.43
N SER A 34 1.32 18.61 0.43
CA SER A 34 2.53 19.00 -0.31
C SER A 34 2.47 18.47 -1.75
N SER A 35 3.40 18.90 -2.61
CA SER A 35 3.45 18.45 -4.01
C SER A 35 3.64 16.94 -4.17
N LEU A 36 4.14 16.24 -3.15
CA LEU A 36 4.40 14.79 -3.17
C LEU A 36 3.46 14.01 -2.26
N CYS A 37 2.69 14.67 -1.40
CA CYS A 37 1.84 14.01 -0.41
C CYS A 37 0.38 14.32 -0.69
N THR A 38 -0.41 13.27 -0.88
CA THR A 38 -1.87 13.33 -0.95
C THR A 38 -2.44 12.54 0.22
N LYS A 39 -3.41 13.12 0.92
CA LYS A 39 -4.14 12.47 2.01
C LYS A 39 -5.59 12.28 1.61
N VAL A 40 -6.09 11.07 1.81
CA VAL A 40 -7.46 10.67 1.49
C VAL A 40 -8.13 10.20 2.78
N THR A 41 -9.19 10.86 3.21
CA THR A 41 -10.07 10.35 4.25
C THR A 41 -11.07 9.42 3.60
N ALA A 42 -11.06 8.15 4.03
CA ALA A 42 -11.87 7.08 3.46
C ALA A 42 -12.68 6.38 4.55
N SER A 43 -13.75 5.69 4.14
CA SER A 43 -14.60 4.93 5.05
C SER A 43 -15.00 3.58 4.49
N THR A 44 -15.06 2.59 5.39
CA THR A 44 -15.68 1.26 5.18
C THR A 44 -17.19 1.26 5.48
N GLY A 45 -17.78 2.42 5.78
CA GLY A 45 -19.17 2.59 6.20
C GLY A 45 -19.37 2.54 7.71
N THR A 46 -18.53 1.80 8.44
CA THR A 46 -18.55 1.73 9.92
C THR A 46 -17.41 2.49 10.58
N HIS A 47 -16.31 2.69 9.87
CA HIS A 47 -15.13 3.39 10.37
C HIS A 47 -14.60 4.37 9.32
N GLU A 48 -14.02 5.48 9.79
CA GLU A 48 -13.33 6.46 8.96
C GLU A 48 -11.86 6.48 9.35
N PHE A 49 -10.99 6.53 8.36
CA PHE A 49 -9.55 6.58 8.57
C PHE A 49 -8.85 7.36 7.46
N GLU A 50 -7.57 7.63 7.65
CA GLU A 50 -6.75 8.37 6.70
C GLU A 50 -5.84 7.43 5.91
N ILE A 51 -5.72 7.70 4.62
CA ILE A 51 -4.79 7.05 3.71
C ILE A 51 -3.80 8.09 3.24
N THR A 52 -2.51 7.83 3.45
CA THR A 52 -1.43 8.69 2.97
C THR A 52 -0.84 8.10 1.69
N ILE A 53 -0.83 8.89 0.63
CA ILE A 53 -0.19 8.59 -0.65
C ILE A 53 1.03 9.50 -0.79
N LEU A 54 2.23 8.92 -0.73
CA LEU A 54 3.49 9.66 -0.78
C LEU A 54 4.30 9.27 -2.03
N GLU A 55 4.39 10.19 -2.98
CA GLU A 55 5.19 10.05 -4.19
C GLU A 55 6.69 10.14 -3.90
N GLN A 56 7.49 9.55 -4.79
CA GLN A 56 8.95 9.52 -4.70
C GLN A 56 9.50 8.82 -3.44
N ALA A 57 8.75 7.86 -2.89
CA ALA A 57 9.24 6.92 -1.91
C ALA A 57 10.27 5.96 -2.53
N ALA A 58 11.01 5.22 -1.68
CA ALA A 58 11.95 4.15 -2.04
C ALA A 58 12.71 4.36 -3.36
N GLY A 59 13.68 5.29 -3.37
CA GLY A 59 14.48 5.55 -4.58
C GLY A 59 13.79 6.39 -5.67
N LYS A 60 12.75 7.16 -5.31
CA LYS A 60 12.03 8.16 -6.13
C LYS A 60 11.07 7.62 -7.20
N ARG A 61 11.03 6.31 -7.41
CA ARG A 61 10.16 5.69 -8.44
C ARG A 61 8.91 5.04 -7.86
N PHE A 62 8.87 4.87 -6.54
CA PHE A 62 7.73 4.29 -5.86
C PHE A 62 6.84 5.37 -5.27
N THR A 63 5.56 5.04 -5.15
CA THR A 63 4.59 5.77 -4.35
C THR A 63 4.20 4.88 -3.18
N SER A 64 4.45 5.33 -1.96
CA SER A 64 3.95 4.66 -0.75
C SER A 64 2.45 4.95 -0.60
N VAL A 65 1.68 3.92 -0.28
CA VAL A 65 0.27 4.00 0.08
C VAL A 65 0.13 3.36 1.44
N TRP A 66 -0.11 4.19 2.44
CA TRP A 66 -0.21 3.79 3.83
C TRP A 66 -1.63 4.01 4.35
N PHE A 67 -2.20 2.96 4.94
CA PHE A 67 -3.53 2.95 5.53
C PHE A 67 -3.38 3.03 7.05
N ASP A 68 -3.72 4.19 7.63
CA ASP A 68 -3.66 4.44 9.08
C ASP A 68 -4.92 3.85 9.76
N SER A 69 -5.09 2.53 9.64
CA SER A 69 -6.22 1.79 10.21
C SER A 69 -5.96 0.29 10.25
N ASP A 70 -6.44 -0.35 11.31
CA ASP A 70 -6.54 -1.81 11.44
C ASP A 70 -7.87 -2.36 10.88
N GLN A 71 -8.71 -1.49 10.30
CA GLN A 71 -10.04 -1.82 9.77
C GLN A 71 -10.08 -1.74 8.24
N THR A 72 -9.05 -2.26 7.58
CA THR A 72 -9.06 -2.48 6.13
C THR A 72 -9.69 -3.84 5.80
N PRO A 73 -10.14 -4.10 4.55
CA PRO A 73 -10.68 -5.40 4.17
C PRO A 73 -9.59 -6.48 4.00
N TRP A 74 -8.31 -6.10 4.06
CA TRP A 74 -7.17 -6.99 3.85
C TRP A 74 -6.63 -7.50 5.17
N GLU A 75 -6.23 -8.77 5.19
CA GLU A 75 -5.67 -9.41 6.39
C GLU A 75 -4.23 -8.96 6.69
N ASN A 76 -3.48 -8.59 5.66
CA ASN A 76 -2.08 -8.17 5.73
C ASN A 76 -1.69 -7.35 4.48
N ASP A 77 -0.45 -6.84 4.48
CA ASP A 77 0.08 -6.05 3.38
C ASP A 77 0.13 -6.82 2.06
N CYS A 78 0.39 -8.13 2.08
CA CYS A 78 0.43 -8.97 0.88
C CYS A 78 -0.95 -9.05 0.22
N ALA A 79 -2.03 -9.23 0.99
CA ALA A 79 -3.39 -9.25 0.48
C ALA A 79 -3.79 -7.90 -0.15
N CYS A 80 -3.39 -6.79 0.49
CA CYS A 80 -3.56 -5.45 -0.07
C CYS A 80 -2.76 -5.28 -1.37
N ALA A 81 -1.50 -5.70 -1.39
CA ALA A 81 -0.62 -5.61 -2.53
C ALA A 81 -1.13 -6.42 -3.74
N GLN A 82 -1.68 -7.62 -3.49
CA GLN A 82 -2.28 -8.46 -4.53
C GLN A 82 -3.49 -7.77 -5.18
N GLU A 83 -4.41 -7.23 -4.39
CA GLU A 83 -5.58 -6.52 -4.92
C GLU A 83 -5.17 -5.23 -5.66
N ALA A 84 -4.23 -4.47 -5.08
CA ALA A 84 -3.66 -3.29 -5.72
C ALA A 84 -3.02 -3.65 -7.06
N PHE A 85 -2.25 -4.74 -7.15
CA PHE A 85 -1.67 -5.22 -8.40
C PHE A 85 -2.74 -5.58 -9.44
N GLN A 86 -3.80 -6.28 -9.03
CA GLN A 86 -4.91 -6.66 -9.91
C GLN A 86 -5.60 -5.43 -10.54
N PHE A 87 -5.77 -4.36 -9.77
CA PHE A 87 -6.42 -3.13 -10.25
C PHE A 87 -5.47 -2.22 -11.01
N LEU A 88 -4.27 -1.97 -10.47
CA LEU A 88 -3.33 -0.97 -10.97
C LEU A 88 -2.46 -1.50 -12.11
N GLN A 89 -2.27 -2.82 -12.18
CA GLN A 89 -1.38 -3.50 -13.13
C GLN A 89 0.04 -2.90 -13.17
N CYS A 90 0.50 -2.43 -12.00
CA CYS A 90 1.84 -1.89 -11.77
C CYS A 90 2.53 -2.77 -10.73
N GLU A 91 3.86 -2.89 -10.78
CA GLU A 91 4.58 -3.63 -9.74
C GLU A 91 4.26 -3.05 -8.35
N VAL A 92 3.88 -3.93 -7.43
CA VAL A 92 3.59 -3.59 -6.05
C VAL A 92 4.57 -4.34 -5.16
N ARG A 93 5.07 -3.66 -4.14
CA ARG A 93 5.90 -4.25 -3.09
C ARG A 93 5.28 -3.96 -1.74
N CYS A 94 5.46 -4.86 -0.80
CA CYS A 94 5.10 -4.64 0.58
C CYS A 94 6.11 -5.32 1.50
N ASN A 95 5.99 -5.04 2.78
CA ASN A 95 6.80 -5.73 3.76
C ASN A 95 6.48 -7.24 3.72
N ALA A 96 7.51 -8.09 3.68
CA ALA A 96 7.33 -9.53 3.72
C ALA A 96 7.01 -10.05 5.13
N GLN A 97 7.11 -9.18 6.15
CA GLN A 97 6.83 -9.47 7.55
C GLN A 97 5.36 -9.85 7.76
N SER A 98 5.07 -11.12 7.49
CA SER A 98 3.96 -11.81 8.12
C SER A 98 4.38 -11.98 9.57
N TRP A 99 3.75 -11.27 10.51
CA TRP A 99 4.08 -11.28 11.93
C TRP A 99 4.26 -12.71 12.48
N ASP A 100 5.51 -13.19 12.50
CA ASP A 100 5.94 -14.40 13.21
C ASP A 100 7.16 -14.02 14.05
N GLU A 101 6.93 -13.83 15.36
CA GLU A 101 7.96 -13.46 16.34
C GLU A 101 9.08 -14.52 16.48
N SER A 102 9.04 -15.64 15.75
CA SER A 102 9.98 -16.75 15.89
C SER A 102 11.12 -16.82 14.86
N THR A 103 11.16 -15.91 13.89
CA THR A 103 12.20 -15.94 12.85
C THR A 103 13.02 -14.65 12.88
N GLU A 104 14.35 -14.76 12.95
CA GLU A 104 15.27 -13.63 12.70
C GLU A 104 15.19 -13.28 11.21
N GLU A 105 14.16 -12.54 10.82
CA GLU A 105 13.90 -12.20 9.43
C GLU A 105 14.73 -11.00 8.98
N ASP A 106 15.26 -11.10 7.76
CA ASP A 106 16.10 -10.09 7.15
C ASP A 106 15.26 -8.80 6.91
N PRO A 107 15.64 -7.65 7.49
CA PRO A 107 14.91 -6.39 7.31
C PRO A 107 14.90 -5.91 5.85
N ASP A 108 15.74 -6.48 4.99
CA ASP A 108 15.78 -6.20 3.56
C ASP A 108 14.89 -7.15 2.73
N LEU A 109 14.10 -8.02 3.36
CA LEU A 109 13.17 -8.93 2.69
C LEU A 109 11.83 -8.23 2.38
N TRP A 110 11.58 -8.00 1.10
CA TRP A 110 10.33 -7.45 0.58
C TRP A 110 9.49 -8.54 -0.08
N TRP A 111 8.18 -8.41 -0.06
CA TRP A 111 7.31 -9.14 -0.98
C TRP A 111 7.11 -8.30 -2.23
N ARG A 112 7.28 -8.88 -3.41
CA ARG A 112 7.13 -8.19 -4.70
C ARG A 112 6.14 -8.95 -5.57
N ILE A 113 5.26 -8.19 -6.21
CA ILE A 113 4.26 -8.67 -7.17
C ILE A 113 4.41 -7.86 -8.45
N ASN A 114 4.70 -8.53 -9.56
CA ASN A 114 4.68 -7.93 -10.90
C ASN A 114 4.06 -8.89 -11.93
N ASP A 115 4.13 -8.52 -13.21
CA ASP A 115 3.57 -9.29 -14.33
C ASP A 115 4.28 -10.63 -14.61
N HIS A 116 5.47 -10.83 -14.05
CA HIS A 116 6.27 -12.03 -14.26
C HIS A 116 6.25 -12.96 -13.05
N GLU A 117 6.27 -12.41 -11.84
CA GLU A 117 6.41 -13.20 -10.62
C GLU A 117 5.79 -12.51 -9.39
N GLU A 118 5.44 -13.36 -8.41
CA GLU A 118 5.07 -12.98 -7.07
C GLU A 118 5.97 -13.76 -6.09
N GLY A 119 6.61 -13.06 -5.14
CA GLY A 119 7.45 -13.71 -4.14
C GLY A 119 8.40 -12.78 -3.38
N PRO A 120 9.27 -13.37 -2.54
CA PRO A 120 10.28 -12.63 -1.78
C PRO A 120 11.32 -11.97 -2.70
N PHE A 121 11.76 -10.76 -2.33
CA PHE A 121 12.68 -9.93 -3.09
C PHE A 121 13.59 -9.14 -2.14
N ILE A 122 14.90 -9.13 -2.44
CA ILE A 122 15.90 -8.30 -1.74
C ILE A 122 16.43 -7.29 -2.76
N TRP A 123 16.59 -6.03 -2.36
CA TRP A 123 16.90 -4.91 -3.26
C TRP A 123 18.30 -4.95 -3.93
N ASN A 124 19.17 -5.91 -3.58
CA ASN A 124 20.59 -6.06 -4.01
C ASN A 124 21.01 -5.41 -5.34
#